data_AF-R5BJH1-F1
#
_entry.id   AF-R5BJH1-F1
#
_cell.length_a   1.000
_cell.length_b   1.000
_cell.length_c   1.000
_cell.angle_alpha   90.00
_cell.angle_beta   90.00
_cell.angle_gamma   90.00
#
_symmetry.space_group_name_H-M   'P 1'
#
loop_
_entity.id
_entity.type
_entity.pdbx_description
1 polymer ?
#
loop_
_entity_poly.entity_id
_entity_poly.type
_entity_poly.pdbx_seq_one_letter_code
_entity_poly.pdbx_strand_id
1 'polypeptide(L)'
;MVTATTTDGGKTASCKVKVEARVPTEPEQLELWKNDKAGYRPILGGDASVDKGWLTYKDGVVRWTENTTGSPRTATIEFTTGSRITVTQLSPADFKGSWTLYSKLFDPNKTLGKGNVNADKTTVTFGNPLNGETLADANGAEHVNNVGVKGLYLDSILDACVEIDYKNKTAKVGLFLDRRKSQSLSGGKFCVYLPECSGGNGWGNYNFAPKDFSETNYDWLWFTAKDNFKTLKYQYFGAGQKTSNGKYYICGVSIAKATSADNSTISGSYDVVYQANYNGSNGESMYFAR
;
A
#
# COMPACT_ATOMS: atom_id res chain seq x y z
N MET A 1 -39.48 4.81 9.53
CA MET A 1 -40.88 5.08 9.18
C MET A 1 -40.94 5.14 7.67
N VAL A 2 -41.73 4.27 7.05
CA VAL A 2 -41.93 4.28 5.60
C VAL A 2 -43.28 4.95 5.35
N THR A 3 -43.30 5.92 4.45
CA THR A 3 -44.52 6.65 4.09
C THR A 3 -44.70 6.53 2.59
N ALA A 4 -45.90 6.15 2.15
CA ALA A 4 -46.29 6.08 0.75
C ALA A 4 -47.54 6.92 0.54
N THR A 5 -47.53 7.72 -0.54
CA THR A 5 -48.64 8.61 -0.91
C THR A 5 -49.05 8.30 -2.34
N THR A 6 -50.36 8.30 -2.63
CA THR A 6 -50.87 8.11 -3.99
C THR A 6 -50.41 9.24 -4.91
N THR A 7 -50.27 8.98 -6.21
CA THR A 7 -49.75 9.95 -7.19
C THR A 7 -50.55 11.25 -7.26
N ASP A 8 -51.86 11.16 -6.99
CA ASP A 8 -52.78 12.30 -6.90
C ASP A 8 -52.72 13.04 -5.55
N GLY A 9 -51.87 12.59 -4.62
CA GLY A 9 -51.71 13.15 -3.28
C GLY A 9 -52.86 12.86 -2.31
N GLY A 10 -53.94 12.21 -2.77
CA GLY A 10 -55.19 12.10 -2.02
C GLY A 10 -55.18 11.13 -0.84
N LYS A 11 -54.21 10.20 -0.79
CA LYS A 11 -54.11 9.19 0.27
C LYS A 11 -52.66 8.98 0.68
N THR A 12 -52.42 8.96 1.99
CA THR A 12 -51.11 8.66 2.56
C THR A 12 -51.23 7.51 3.56
N ALA A 13 -50.34 6.53 3.45
CA ALA A 13 -50.15 5.47 4.43
C ALA A 13 -48.76 5.60 5.05
N SER A 14 -48.66 5.44 6.38
CA SER A 14 -47.38 5.39 7.08
C SER A 14 -47.26 4.13 7.91
N CYS A 15 -46.07 3.52 7.89
CA CYS A 15 -45.74 2.33 8.65
C CYS A 15 -44.50 2.58 9.50
N LYS A 16 -44.62 2.32 10.81
CA LYS A 16 -43.47 2.23 11.71
C LYS A 16 -42.94 0.80 11.67
N VAL A 17 -41.88 0.60 10.90
CA VAL A 17 -41.13 -0.66 10.89
C VAL A 17 -40.11 -0.64 12.03
N LYS A 18 -40.17 -1.62 12.94
CA LYS A 18 -39.12 -1.90 13.92
C LYS A 18 -38.15 -2.88 13.27
N VAL A 19 -36.92 -2.45 13.00
CA VAL A 19 -35.86 -3.33 12.50
C VAL A 19 -34.97 -3.67 13.68
N GLU A 20 -35.08 -4.90 14.17
CA GLU A 20 -34.17 -5.43 15.18
C GLU A 20 -33.08 -6.22 14.47
N ALA A 21 -31.83 -5.86 14.71
CA ALA A 21 -30.73 -6.67 14.21
C ALA A 21 -30.71 -7.97 15.02
N ARG A 22 -30.73 -9.13 14.34
CA ARG A 22 -30.68 -10.43 15.02
C ARG A 22 -29.39 -10.52 15.83
N VAL A 23 -29.53 -10.48 17.15
CA VAL A 23 -28.40 -10.66 18.08
C VAL A 23 -28.09 -12.16 18.14
N PRO A 24 -26.83 -12.56 17.94
CA PRO A 24 -26.38 -13.93 18.19
C PRO A 24 -26.71 -14.37 19.62
N THR A 25 -27.00 -15.66 19.81
CA THR A 25 -27.27 -16.25 21.13
C THR A 25 -26.07 -16.97 21.72
N GLU A 26 -25.02 -17.18 20.93
CA GLU A 26 -23.79 -17.86 21.34
C GLU A 26 -22.60 -16.89 21.31
N PRO A 27 -21.58 -17.09 22.16
CA PRO A 27 -20.37 -16.28 22.15
C PRO A 27 -19.60 -16.39 20.82
N GLU A 28 -19.11 -15.27 20.30
CA GLU A 28 -18.31 -15.21 19.07
C GLU A 28 -16.95 -14.57 19.30
N GLN A 29 -15.93 -15.04 18.58
CA GLN A 29 -14.59 -14.43 18.51
C GLN A 29 -14.41 -13.81 17.12
N LEU A 30 -14.54 -12.49 17.02
CA LEU A 30 -14.57 -11.78 15.74
C LEU A 30 -13.35 -10.88 15.58
N GLU A 31 -12.77 -10.93 14.39
CA GLU A 31 -11.73 -10.01 13.94
C GLU A 31 -12.10 -9.50 12.56
N LEU A 32 -12.46 -8.23 12.48
CA LEU A 32 -12.97 -7.60 11.28
C LEU A 32 -11.97 -6.57 10.78
N TRP A 33 -11.60 -6.68 9.51
CA TRP A 33 -11.00 -5.57 8.78
C TRP A 33 -12.09 -4.90 7.96
N LYS A 34 -12.15 -3.57 8.04
CA LYS A 34 -13.12 -2.74 7.33
C LYS A 34 -12.40 -1.57 6.69
N ASN A 35 -12.97 -1.07 5.59
CA ASN A 35 -12.56 0.21 5.08
C ASN A 35 -12.91 1.31 6.10
N ASP A 36 -12.53 2.54 5.80
CA ASP A 36 -12.76 3.65 6.70
C ASP A 36 -14.22 4.02 6.89
N LYS A 37 -15.18 3.39 6.21
CA LYS A 37 -16.61 3.71 6.40
C LYS A 37 -17.13 3.23 7.75
N ALA A 38 -18.10 3.99 8.27
CA ALA A 38 -18.87 3.60 9.43
C ALA A 38 -19.62 2.28 9.18
N GLY A 39 -19.90 1.54 10.25
CA GLY A 39 -20.60 0.27 10.14
C GLY A 39 -21.02 -0.28 11.50
N TYR A 40 -21.64 -1.45 11.46
CA TYR A 40 -22.15 -2.12 12.64
C TYR A 40 -22.12 -3.64 12.49
N ARG A 41 -22.13 -4.34 13.64
CA ARG A 41 -22.27 -5.79 13.74
C ARG A 41 -23.00 -6.13 15.04
N PRO A 42 -24.15 -6.81 14.98
CA PRO A 42 -24.77 -7.40 16.18
C PRO A 42 -23.81 -8.38 16.84
N ILE A 43 -23.82 -8.53 18.16
CA ILE A 43 -23.01 -9.55 18.87
C ILE A 43 -23.64 -9.83 20.24
N LEU A 44 -23.48 -11.04 20.76
CA LEU A 44 -23.87 -11.35 22.13
C LEU A 44 -22.92 -10.65 23.11
N GLY A 45 -23.21 -9.43 23.54
CA GLY A 45 -22.34 -8.65 24.43
C GLY A 45 -22.90 -8.39 25.84
N GLY A 46 -24.15 -8.77 26.12
CA GLY A 46 -24.85 -8.47 27.38
C GLY A 46 -25.43 -7.05 27.41
N ASP A 47 -25.91 -6.62 28.58
CA ASP A 47 -26.65 -5.35 28.72
C ASP A 47 -25.74 -4.13 28.93
N ALA A 48 -24.51 -4.35 29.38
CA ALA A 48 -23.56 -3.27 29.66
C ALA A 48 -23.11 -2.59 28.36
N SER A 49 -23.36 -1.29 28.25
CA SER A 49 -22.85 -0.48 27.14
C SER A 49 -21.35 -0.27 27.28
N VAL A 50 -20.64 -0.22 26.15
CA VAL A 50 -19.20 0.05 26.09
C VAL A 50 -18.95 1.20 25.12
N ASP A 51 -18.11 2.15 25.51
CA ASP A 51 -17.68 3.26 24.67
C ASP A 51 -16.14 3.32 24.65
N LYS A 52 -15.54 3.08 23.49
CA LYS A 52 -14.11 3.25 23.22
C LYS A 52 -13.85 4.37 22.21
N GLY A 53 -14.70 5.39 22.20
CA GLY A 53 -14.67 6.52 21.28
C GLY A 53 -15.23 6.14 19.91
N TRP A 54 -14.41 5.59 19.03
CA TRP A 54 -14.81 5.27 17.66
C TRP A 54 -15.45 3.89 17.51
N LEU A 55 -15.32 3.01 18.52
CA LEU A 55 -15.93 1.69 18.58
C LEU A 55 -16.80 1.62 19.84
N THR A 56 -18.09 1.38 19.67
CA THR A 56 -19.09 1.38 20.75
C THR A 56 -19.91 0.10 20.71
N TYR A 57 -20.49 -0.28 21.84
CA TYR A 57 -21.47 -1.34 21.95
C TYR A 57 -22.67 -0.87 22.77
N LYS A 58 -23.86 -1.05 22.22
CA LYS A 58 -25.13 -0.79 22.91
C LYS A 58 -26.27 -1.57 22.24
N ASP A 59 -27.18 -2.09 23.07
CA ASP A 59 -28.39 -2.81 22.67
C ASP A 59 -28.07 -3.99 21.72
N GLY A 60 -27.09 -4.83 22.09
CA GLY A 60 -26.71 -6.01 21.29
C GLY A 60 -25.92 -5.72 20.02
N VAL A 61 -25.50 -4.47 19.78
CA VAL A 61 -24.87 -4.06 18.52
C VAL A 61 -23.60 -3.26 18.75
N VAL A 62 -22.51 -3.72 18.14
CA VAL A 62 -21.26 -2.99 18.01
C VAL A 62 -21.37 -2.03 16.83
N ARG A 63 -20.95 -0.78 17.01
CA ARG A 63 -20.91 0.25 15.95
C ARG A 63 -19.53 0.87 15.91
N TRP A 64 -19.05 1.14 14.70
CA TRP A 64 -17.83 1.92 14.50
C TRP A 64 -18.10 3.12 13.60
N THR A 65 -17.46 4.25 13.92
CA THR A 65 -17.58 5.48 13.14
C THR A 65 -16.69 5.46 11.90
N GLU A 66 -16.87 6.40 10.99
CA GLU A 66 -15.94 6.62 9.88
C GLU A 66 -14.54 6.98 10.43
N ASN A 67 -13.49 6.49 9.77
CA ASN A 67 -12.10 6.82 10.10
C ASN A 67 -11.64 7.99 9.23
N THR A 68 -11.49 9.15 9.85
CA THR A 68 -11.03 10.39 9.22
C THR A 68 -9.63 10.79 9.67
N THR A 69 -8.94 9.92 10.40
CA THR A 69 -7.66 10.23 11.03
C THR A 69 -6.48 10.24 10.05
N GLY A 70 -6.65 9.63 8.88
CA GLY A 70 -5.57 9.44 7.90
C GLY A 70 -4.52 8.42 8.36
N SER A 71 -4.91 7.51 9.26
CA SER A 71 -4.05 6.43 9.74
C SER A 71 -4.89 5.20 10.10
N PRO A 72 -4.34 3.98 9.95
CA PRO A 72 -5.06 2.77 10.34
C PRO A 72 -5.30 2.77 11.85
N ARG A 73 -6.45 2.24 12.28
CA ARG A 73 -6.79 2.15 13.70
C ARG A 73 -7.44 0.82 14.05
N THR A 74 -7.15 0.31 15.24
CA THR A 74 -7.67 -0.96 15.75
C THR A 74 -8.16 -0.81 17.17
N ALA A 75 -9.30 -1.43 17.48
CA ALA A 75 -9.83 -1.51 18.83
C ALA A 75 -10.52 -2.85 19.05
N THR A 76 -10.50 -3.31 20.31
CA THR A 76 -11.11 -4.57 20.74
C THR A 76 -12.10 -4.30 21.86
N ILE A 77 -13.27 -4.95 21.82
CA ILE A 77 -14.20 -5.07 22.96
C ILE A 77 -14.27 -6.54 23.36
N GLU A 78 -14.12 -6.79 24.66
CA GLU A 78 -14.31 -8.10 25.29
C GLU A 78 -15.55 -8.01 26.18
N PHE A 79 -16.42 -9.00 26.08
CA PHE A 79 -17.71 -9.02 26.75
C PHE A 79 -17.74 -10.09 27.84
N THR A 80 -18.51 -9.85 28.90
CA THR A 80 -18.71 -10.82 30.00
C THR A 80 -19.42 -12.09 29.56
N THR A 81 -20.13 -12.04 28.43
CA THR A 81 -20.75 -13.19 27.74
C THR A 81 -19.71 -14.13 27.11
N GLY A 82 -18.42 -13.78 27.13
CA GLY A 82 -17.35 -14.52 26.47
C GLY A 82 -17.15 -14.14 25.00
N SER A 83 -18.00 -13.29 24.42
CA SER A 83 -17.77 -12.75 23.09
C SER A 83 -16.60 -11.77 23.07
N ARG A 84 -15.93 -11.66 21.92
CA ARG A 84 -14.88 -10.68 21.65
C ARG A 84 -15.00 -10.18 20.21
N ILE A 85 -14.78 -8.89 20.03
CA ILE A 85 -14.70 -8.30 18.69
C ILE A 85 -13.51 -7.36 18.60
N THR A 86 -12.69 -7.55 17.58
CA THR A 86 -11.64 -6.61 17.18
C THR A 86 -12.01 -6.03 15.83
N VAL A 87 -12.04 -4.70 15.73
CA VAL A 87 -12.25 -3.99 14.45
C VAL A 87 -10.97 -3.26 14.11
N THR A 88 -10.48 -3.46 12.89
CA THR A 88 -9.41 -2.67 12.27
C THR A 88 -10.01 -1.91 11.10
N GLN A 89 -9.86 -0.58 11.10
CA GLN A 89 -10.20 0.27 9.96
C GLN A 89 -8.91 0.71 9.27
N LEU A 90 -8.88 0.53 7.96
CA LEU A 90 -7.80 0.99 7.10
C LEU A 90 -8.29 1.20 5.65
N SER A 91 -7.70 2.16 4.95
CA SER A 91 -7.84 2.36 3.51
C SER A 91 -6.51 2.70 2.85
N PRO A 92 -6.40 2.72 1.50
CA PRO A 92 -5.21 3.18 0.81
C PRO A 92 -4.76 4.59 1.21
N ALA A 93 -5.70 5.48 1.55
CA ALA A 93 -5.40 6.85 1.93
C ALA A 93 -4.61 6.91 3.25
N ASP A 94 -4.78 5.94 4.14
CA ASP A 94 -4.09 5.86 5.42
C ASP A 94 -2.59 5.53 5.30
N PHE A 95 -2.10 5.17 4.12
CA PHE A 95 -0.67 4.99 3.84
C PHE A 95 0.01 6.28 3.36
N LYS A 96 -0.75 7.35 3.09
CA LYS A 96 -0.17 8.65 2.73
C LYS A 96 0.52 9.30 3.93
N GLY A 97 1.38 10.27 3.65
CA GLY A 97 2.17 10.99 4.64
C GLY A 97 3.67 10.72 4.53
N SER A 98 4.41 11.14 5.55
CA SER A 98 5.87 10.98 5.58
C SER A 98 6.26 9.55 5.95
N TRP A 99 7.24 9.01 5.23
CA TRP A 99 7.88 7.73 5.49
C TRP A 99 9.39 7.90 5.36
N THR A 100 10.14 6.96 5.91
CA THR A 100 11.59 6.85 5.67
C THR A 100 11.89 5.52 5.02
N LEU A 101 12.50 5.54 3.84
CA LEU A 101 13.09 4.37 3.19
C LEU A 101 14.44 4.05 3.85
N TYR A 102 14.62 2.78 4.20
CA TYR A 102 15.85 2.18 4.68
C TYR A 102 16.37 1.22 3.61
N SER A 103 17.57 1.49 3.10
CA SER A 103 18.20 0.69 2.04
C SER A 103 19.71 0.92 2.00
N LYS A 104 20.42 0.13 1.19
CA LYS A 104 21.75 0.51 0.75
C LYS A 104 21.64 1.42 -0.47
N LEU A 105 22.30 2.57 -0.44
CA LEU A 105 22.30 3.54 -1.54
C LEU A 105 23.61 3.43 -2.34
N PHE A 106 23.47 3.41 -3.66
CA PHE A 106 24.53 3.74 -4.59
C PHE A 106 24.15 5.03 -5.33
N ASP A 107 24.95 6.08 -5.15
CA ASP A 107 24.80 7.38 -5.82
C ASP A 107 26.17 7.78 -6.39
N PRO A 108 26.71 6.99 -7.35
CA PRO A 108 28.09 7.15 -7.84
C PRO A 108 28.31 8.51 -8.51
N ASN A 109 27.26 9.05 -9.13
CA ASN A 109 27.30 10.36 -9.81
C ASN A 109 27.01 11.53 -8.86
N LYS A 110 26.74 11.25 -7.57
CA LYS A 110 26.38 12.25 -6.55
C LYS A 110 25.21 13.13 -6.97
N THR A 111 24.26 12.59 -7.73
CA THR A 111 23.06 13.33 -8.15
C THR A 111 22.22 13.73 -6.94
N LEU A 112 22.20 12.89 -5.90
CA LEU A 112 21.55 13.20 -4.62
C LEU A 112 22.51 13.89 -3.63
N GLY A 113 23.79 14.01 -3.97
CA GLY A 113 24.83 14.55 -3.10
C GLY A 113 25.25 13.61 -1.95
N LYS A 114 24.80 12.35 -1.95
CA LYS A 114 25.00 11.41 -0.83
C LYS A 114 26.19 10.47 -1.04
N GLY A 115 26.47 10.08 -2.29
CA GLY A 115 27.43 9.01 -2.57
C GLY A 115 26.93 7.63 -2.14
N ASN A 116 27.83 6.66 -2.06
CA ASN A 116 27.47 5.28 -1.70
C ASN A 116 27.38 5.12 -0.17
N VAL A 117 26.23 4.66 0.32
CA VAL A 117 25.92 4.56 1.75
C VAL A 117 25.31 3.20 2.06
N ASN A 118 25.93 2.41 2.93
CA ASN A 118 25.41 1.08 3.28
C ASN A 118 24.09 1.13 4.07
N ALA A 119 23.91 2.14 4.91
CA ALA A 119 22.77 2.30 5.79
C ALA A 119 22.02 3.61 5.50
N ASP A 120 21.61 3.82 4.25
CA ASP A 120 20.92 5.05 3.84
C ASP A 120 19.52 5.13 4.44
N LYS A 121 19.16 6.36 4.79
CA LYS A 121 17.82 6.75 5.20
C LYS A 121 17.37 7.87 4.26
N THR A 122 16.30 7.63 3.54
CA THR A 122 15.71 8.61 2.62
C THR A 122 14.28 8.90 3.04
N THR A 123 14.05 10.13 3.51
CA THR A 123 12.70 10.59 3.79
C THR A 123 11.95 10.77 2.47
N VAL A 124 10.76 10.17 2.41
CA VAL A 124 9.86 10.24 1.27
C VAL A 124 8.47 10.64 1.73
N THR A 125 7.65 11.09 0.80
CA THR A 125 6.23 11.37 1.03
C THR A 125 5.41 10.48 0.14
N PHE A 126 4.55 9.67 0.75
CA PHE A 126 3.50 8.93 0.05
C PHE A 126 2.33 9.89 -0.13
N GLY A 127 1.98 10.17 -1.38
CA GLY A 127 0.98 11.17 -1.76
C GLY A 127 0.09 10.68 -2.89
N ASN A 128 -0.34 11.61 -3.75
CA ASN A 128 -1.08 11.25 -4.96
C ASN A 128 -0.13 10.64 -5.99
N PRO A 129 -0.62 9.68 -6.80
CA PRO A 129 0.13 9.15 -7.92
C PRO A 129 0.41 10.24 -8.96
N LEU A 130 1.42 10.02 -9.78
CA LEU A 130 1.72 10.80 -10.98
C LEU A 130 0.65 10.57 -12.05
N ASN A 131 0.40 9.30 -12.44
CA ASN A 131 -0.55 8.98 -13.51
C ASN A 131 -1.85 8.36 -13.00
N GLY A 132 -1.78 7.53 -11.95
CA GLY A 132 -2.97 6.89 -11.38
C GLY A 132 -3.56 5.75 -12.22
N GLU A 133 -2.77 5.14 -13.11
CA GLU A 133 -3.22 4.11 -14.04
C GLU A 133 -3.71 2.83 -13.33
N THR A 134 -4.69 2.16 -13.96
CA THR A 134 -5.06 0.77 -13.65
C THR A 134 -4.47 -0.12 -14.72
N LEU A 135 -3.66 -1.11 -14.32
CA LEU A 135 -2.90 -1.96 -15.23
C LEU A 135 -2.90 -3.41 -14.75
N ALA A 136 -2.83 -4.36 -15.67
CA ALA A 136 -2.78 -5.78 -15.36
C ALA A 136 -1.33 -6.27 -15.17
N ASP A 137 -1.07 -7.12 -14.17
CA ASP A 137 0.19 -7.85 -14.08
C ASP A 137 0.30 -8.95 -15.15
N ALA A 138 1.43 -9.67 -15.18
CA ALA A 138 1.62 -10.78 -16.13
C ALA A 138 0.65 -11.96 -15.94
N ASN A 139 -0.08 -12.03 -14.82
CA ASN A 139 -1.12 -13.03 -14.57
C ASN A 139 -2.52 -12.51 -14.92
N GLY A 140 -2.65 -11.27 -15.37
CA GLY A 140 -3.92 -10.62 -15.70
C GLY A 140 -4.63 -9.99 -14.50
N ALA A 141 -4.00 -9.91 -13.32
CA ALA A 141 -4.58 -9.25 -12.16
C ALA A 141 -4.43 -7.73 -12.27
N GLU A 142 -5.53 -6.99 -12.17
CA GLU A 142 -5.51 -5.54 -12.24
C GLU A 142 -5.08 -4.89 -10.93
N HIS A 143 -4.19 -3.89 -11.04
CA HIS A 143 -3.66 -3.09 -9.95
C HIS A 143 -3.88 -1.61 -10.24
N VAL A 144 -4.38 -0.87 -9.26
CA VAL A 144 -4.58 0.59 -9.36
C VAL A 144 -3.43 1.31 -8.67
N ASN A 145 -2.69 2.14 -9.40
CA ASN A 145 -1.67 3.00 -8.83
C ASN A 145 -2.33 4.16 -8.05
N ASN A 146 -2.77 3.89 -6.82
CA ASN A 146 -3.57 4.81 -6.00
C ASN A 146 -2.75 5.73 -5.09
N VAL A 147 -1.41 5.60 -5.08
CA VAL A 147 -0.47 6.46 -4.35
C VAL A 147 0.78 6.76 -5.18
N GLY A 148 1.54 7.78 -4.79
CA GLY A 148 2.84 8.11 -5.40
C GLY A 148 3.89 8.37 -4.32
N VAL A 149 5.14 7.99 -4.58
CA VAL A 149 6.27 8.17 -3.66
C VAL A 149 7.18 9.27 -4.19
N LYS A 150 7.21 10.40 -3.48
CA LYS A 150 8.08 11.55 -3.77
C LYS A 150 9.30 11.56 -2.85
N GLY A 151 10.46 11.95 -3.38
CA GLY A 151 11.69 12.18 -2.60
C GLY A 151 12.80 11.15 -2.82
N LEU A 152 12.56 10.14 -3.66
CA LEU A 152 13.59 9.16 -4.03
C LEU A 152 14.58 9.71 -5.05
N TYR A 153 14.16 10.62 -5.93
CA TYR A 153 15.03 11.20 -6.95
C TYR A 153 14.54 12.58 -7.38
N LEU A 154 15.28 13.64 -7.00
CA LEU A 154 14.94 15.03 -7.32
C LEU A 154 13.46 15.32 -7.02
N ASP A 155 12.72 15.91 -7.96
CA ASP A 155 11.30 16.22 -7.87
C ASP A 155 10.37 15.13 -8.43
N SER A 156 10.91 13.97 -8.79
CA SER A 156 10.13 12.87 -9.38
C SER A 156 9.14 12.22 -8.39
N ILE A 157 8.11 11.60 -8.95
CA ILE A 157 7.10 10.81 -8.25
C ILE A 157 7.10 9.40 -8.82
N LEU A 158 7.36 8.40 -7.98
CA LEU A 158 7.23 6.98 -8.31
C LEU A 158 5.78 6.55 -8.06
N ASP A 159 5.03 6.20 -9.11
CA ASP A 159 3.70 5.61 -8.95
C ASP A 159 3.76 4.32 -8.11
N ALA A 160 2.71 4.05 -7.35
CA ALA A 160 2.63 2.87 -6.50
C ALA A 160 1.16 2.52 -6.20
N CYS A 161 0.93 1.29 -5.76
CA CYS A 161 -0.40 0.80 -5.38
C CYS A 161 -0.41 0.34 -3.93
N VAL A 162 -1.49 0.64 -3.20
CA VAL A 162 -1.80 0.03 -1.91
C VAL A 162 -2.96 -0.94 -2.12
N GLU A 163 -2.76 -2.19 -1.72
CA GLU A 163 -3.78 -3.23 -1.80
C GLU A 163 -4.09 -3.79 -0.41
N ILE A 164 -5.38 -3.85 -0.10
CA ILE A 164 -5.90 -4.35 1.17
C ILE A 164 -6.89 -5.47 0.89
N ASP A 165 -6.57 -6.65 1.37
CA ASP A 165 -7.49 -7.78 1.41
C ASP A 165 -8.16 -7.81 2.78
N TYR A 166 -9.39 -7.29 2.87
CA TYR A 166 -10.16 -7.27 4.11
C TYR A 166 -10.58 -8.66 4.58
N LYS A 167 -10.65 -9.65 3.68
CA LYS A 167 -11.05 -11.02 4.01
C LYS A 167 -9.88 -11.81 4.58
N ASN A 168 -8.74 -11.77 3.89
CA ASN A 168 -7.52 -12.46 4.32
C ASN A 168 -6.67 -11.64 5.30
N LYS A 169 -7.07 -10.40 5.58
CA LYS A 169 -6.43 -9.49 6.54
C LYS A 169 -4.96 -9.23 6.22
N THR A 170 -4.71 -8.88 4.96
CA THR A 170 -3.36 -8.53 4.48
C THR A 170 -3.38 -7.16 3.82
N ALA A 171 -2.29 -6.40 3.99
CA ALA A 171 -2.06 -5.16 3.26
C ALA A 171 -0.65 -5.16 2.67
N LYS A 172 -0.51 -4.67 1.45
CA LYS A 172 0.77 -4.57 0.73
C LYS A 172 0.84 -3.30 -0.10
N VAL A 173 2.06 -2.87 -0.40
CA VAL A 173 2.35 -1.74 -1.26
C VAL A 173 3.24 -2.19 -2.41
N GLY A 174 2.85 -1.93 -3.65
CA GLY A 174 3.65 -2.21 -4.84
C GLY A 174 4.25 -0.93 -5.39
N LEU A 175 5.59 -0.83 -5.45
CA LEU A 175 6.25 0.28 -6.16
C LEU A 175 6.24 0.00 -7.66
N PHE A 176 5.67 0.91 -8.46
CA PHE A 176 5.47 0.70 -9.90
C PHE A 176 6.72 1.05 -10.72
N LEU A 177 7.45 0.03 -11.13
CA LEU A 177 8.68 0.14 -11.91
C LEU A 177 8.33 0.17 -13.40
N ASP A 178 7.93 1.36 -13.87
CA ASP A 178 7.49 1.60 -15.24
C ASP A 178 8.66 1.83 -16.18
N ARG A 179 8.77 0.99 -17.21
CA ARG A 179 9.82 1.10 -18.24
C ARG A 179 9.29 1.68 -19.54
N ARG A 180 7.99 1.92 -19.67
CA ARG A 180 7.35 2.29 -20.95
C ARG A 180 7.69 3.71 -21.39
N LYS A 181 7.89 4.63 -20.43
CA LYS A 181 8.13 6.06 -20.67
C LYS A 181 8.99 6.66 -19.57
N SER A 182 9.72 7.72 -19.89
CA SER A 182 10.45 8.48 -18.88
C SER A 182 9.61 9.63 -18.32
N GLN A 183 9.92 9.99 -17.07
CA GLN A 183 9.28 11.10 -16.38
C GLN A 183 10.08 12.38 -16.58
N SER A 184 9.41 13.45 -16.99
CA SER A 184 9.98 14.80 -17.05
C SER A 184 10.13 15.39 -15.65
N LEU A 185 11.27 16.05 -15.41
CA LEU A 185 11.67 16.65 -14.14
C LEU A 185 12.03 18.12 -14.34
N SER A 186 12.13 18.86 -13.23
CA SER A 186 12.60 20.23 -13.23
C SER A 186 13.98 20.38 -13.90
N GLY A 187 14.14 21.47 -14.66
CA GLY A 187 15.40 21.78 -15.35
C GLY A 187 15.67 20.94 -16.59
N GLY A 188 14.63 20.39 -17.22
CA GLY A 188 14.74 19.63 -18.48
C GLY A 188 15.41 18.26 -18.32
N LYS A 189 15.36 17.70 -17.11
CA LYS A 189 15.90 16.37 -16.80
C LYS A 189 14.81 15.32 -16.96
N PHE A 190 15.21 14.06 -17.14
CA PHE A 190 14.28 12.94 -17.21
C PHE A 190 14.81 11.75 -16.40
N CYS A 191 13.90 10.99 -15.79
CA CYS A 191 14.25 9.75 -15.08
C CYS A 191 13.26 8.62 -15.32
N VAL A 192 13.71 7.40 -15.04
CA VAL A 192 12.89 6.17 -15.06
C VAL A 192 13.21 5.33 -13.83
N TYR A 193 12.17 4.78 -13.20
CA TYR A 193 12.32 3.80 -12.13
C TYR A 193 12.26 2.38 -12.71
N LEU A 194 13.35 1.65 -12.56
CA LEU A 194 13.56 0.31 -13.09
C LEU A 194 13.81 -0.67 -11.94
N PRO A 195 13.55 -1.97 -12.12
CA PRO A 195 14.05 -2.96 -11.17
C PRO A 195 15.58 -3.03 -11.23
N GLU A 196 16.22 -3.09 -10.07
CA GLU A 196 17.59 -3.58 -9.97
C GLU A 196 17.55 -5.11 -10.04
N CYS A 197 18.17 -5.70 -11.05
CA CYS A 197 18.01 -7.13 -11.30
C CYS A 197 19.21 -7.96 -10.79
N SER A 198 18.94 -9.20 -10.42
CA SER A 198 19.94 -10.24 -10.18
C SER A 198 19.50 -11.57 -10.78
N GLY A 199 20.47 -12.39 -11.20
CA GLY A 199 20.22 -13.76 -11.68
C GLY A 199 19.79 -14.73 -10.56
N GLY A 200 19.98 -14.35 -9.29
CA GLY A 200 19.56 -15.13 -8.13
C GLY A 200 18.91 -14.25 -7.05
N ASN A 201 18.55 -14.84 -5.92
CA ASN A 201 18.05 -14.14 -4.73
C ASN A 201 19.10 -14.10 -3.61
N GLY A 202 20.38 -14.02 -4.00
CA GLY A 202 21.53 -13.79 -3.14
C GLY A 202 22.37 -12.64 -3.70
N TRP A 203 23.34 -12.14 -2.93
CA TRP A 203 24.14 -10.97 -3.35
C TRP A 203 25.19 -11.35 -4.39
N GLY A 204 24.92 -11.02 -5.66
CA GLY A 204 25.79 -11.30 -6.79
C GLY A 204 24.99 -11.34 -8.09
N ASN A 205 25.67 -11.64 -9.21
CA ASN A 205 25.05 -11.75 -10.53
C ASN A 205 24.13 -10.57 -10.85
N TYR A 206 24.58 -9.36 -10.56
CA TYR A 206 23.82 -8.13 -10.80
C TYR A 206 23.65 -7.93 -12.31
N ASN A 207 22.43 -7.57 -12.71
CA ASN A 207 22.05 -7.38 -14.10
C ASN A 207 21.36 -6.04 -14.24
N PHE A 208 21.66 -5.34 -15.33
CA PHE A 208 20.84 -4.20 -15.72
C PHE A 208 19.43 -4.69 -16.12
N ALA A 209 18.40 -3.94 -15.73
CA ALA A 209 17.02 -4.24 -16.12
C ALA A 209 16.94 -4.41 -17.65
N PRO A 210 16.30 -5.46 -18.18
CA PRO A 210 16.18 -5.64 -19.62
C PRO A 210 15.62 -4.40 -20.29
N LYS A 211 16.28 -3.94 -21.36
CA LYS A 211 15.84 -2.83 -22.21
C LYS A 211 14.70 -3.22 -23.15
N ASP A 212 13.78 -4.02 -22.65
CA ASP A 212 12.52 -4.29 -23.35
C ASP A 212 11.55 -3.23 -22.83
N PHE A 213 11.23 -2.23 -23.65
CA PHE A 213 10.41 -1.09 -23.28
C PHE A 213 9.01 -1.17 -23.90
N SER A 214 8.52 -2.40 -24.08
CA SER A 214 7.16 -2.67 -24.56
C SER A 214 6.08 -2.26 -23.55
N GLU A 215 4.86 -2.08 -24.03
CA GLU A 215 3.71 -1.61 -23.24
C GLU A 215 3.30 -2.56 -22.10
N THR A 216 3.81 -3.78 -22.07
CA THR A 216 3.53 -4.80 -21.05
C THR A 216 4.69 -5.04 -20.09
N ASN A 217 5.81 -4.29 -20.22
CA ASN A 217 7.01 -4.56 -19.44
C ASN A 217 7.22 -3.56 -18.30
N TYR A 218 6.43 -3.75 -17.25
CA TYR A 218 6.53 -3.07 -15.96
C TYR A 218 6.43 -4.10 -14.83
N ASP A 219 6.76 -3.68 -13.61
CA ASP A 219 6.59 -4.51 -12.40
C ASP A 219 6.06 -3.69 -11.24
N TRP A 220 5.42 -4.35 -10.29
CA TRP A 220 5.27 -3.82 -8.94
C TRP A 220 6.22 -4.55 -8.00
N LEU A 221 7.16 -3.83 -7.38
CA LEU A 221 7.96 -4.40 -6.29
C LEU A 221 7.14 -4.37 -5.00
N TRP A 222 6.75 -5.54 -4.50
CA TRP A 222 5.79 -5.67 -3.40
C TRP A 222 6.46 -5.65 -2.02
N PHE A 223 5.97 -4.73 -1.18
CA PHE A 223 6.28 -4.62 0.24
C PHE A 223 5.08 -5.07 1.06
N THR A 224 5.31 -5.90 2.08
CA THR A 224 4.25 -6.34 2.99
C THR A 224 4.15 -5.37 4.17
N ALA A 225 2.93 -4.96 4.52
CA ALA A 225 2.69 -4.16 5.72
C ALA A 225 2.87 -5.01 6.99
N LYS A 226 3.58 -4.44 7.97
CA LYS A 226 3.89 -5.02 9.28
C LYS A 226 3.72 -3.97 10.38
N ASP A 227 3.87 -4.40 11.62
CA ASP A 227 3.94 -3.52 12.81
C ASP A 227 2.76 -2.53 12.88
N ASN A 228 1.53 -3.05 12.75
CA ASN A 228 0.31 -2.25 12.68
C ASN A 228 0.37 -1.19 11.57
N PHE A 229 0.83 -1.59 10.38
CA PHE A 229 0.89 -0.77 9.18
C PHE A 229 1.84 0.43 9.28
N LYS A 230 2.83 0.34 10.17
CA LYS A 230 3.90 1.33 10.34
C LYS A 230 5.20 0.95 9.63
N THR A 231 5.31 -0.29 9.19
CA THR A 231 6.45 -0.78 8.42
C THR A 231 5.97 -1.42 7.13
N LEU A 232 6.63 -1.13 6.01
CA LEU A 232 6.46 -1.81 4.73
C LEU A 232 7.77 -2.51 4.39
N LYS A 233 7.81 -3.84 4.34
CA LYS A 233 9.07 -4.58 4.18
C LYS A 233 9.10 -5.43 2.92
N TYR A 234 10.23 -5.37 2.22
CA TYR A 234 10.59 -6.26 1.12
C TYR A 234 11.84 -7.05 1.49
N GLN A 235 11.77 -8.38 1.48
CA GLN A 235 12.88 -9.29 1.79
C GLN A 235 13.43 -9.89 0.50
N TYR A 236 14.63 -9.48 0.09
CA TYR A 236 15.27 -10.02 -1.12
C TYR A 236 16.05 -11.30 -0.85
N PHE A 237 16.97 -11.30 0.12
CA PHE A 237 17.87 -12.44 0.32
C PHE A 237 17.05 -13.68 0.69
N GLY A 238 17.15 -14.74 -0.11
CA GLY A 238 16.42 -16.01 0.06
C GLY A 238 14.92 -15.97 -0.27
N ALA A 239 14.31 -14.79 -0.47
CA ALA A 239 12.86 -14.64 -0.69
C ALA A 239 12.50 -13.62 -1.79
N GLY A 240 13.47 -13.22 -2.61
CA GLY A 240 13.30 -12.17 -3.60
C GLY A 240 12.17 -12.42 -4.58
N GLN A 241 11.49 -11.33 -4.93
CA GLN A 241 10.48 -11.31 -5.96
C GLN A 241 11.14 -11.41 -7.35
N LYS A 242 10.52 -12.16 -8.27
CA LYS A 242 10.93 -12.15 -9.68
C LYS A 242 10.24 -11.03 -10.46
N THR A 243 10.91 -10.54 -11.49
CA THR A 243 10.28 -9.73 -12.55
C THR A 243 9.16 -10.53 -13.22
N SER A 244 8.19 -9.83 -13.81
CA SER A 244 6.97 -10.41 -14.39
C SER A 244 7.25 -11.40 -15.52
N ASN A 245 8.37 -11.24 -16.23
CA ASN A 245 8.85 -12.20 -17.23
C ASN A 245 9.57 -13.44 -16.64
N GLY A 246 9.68 -13.53 -15.32
CA GLY A 246 10.29 -14.64 -14.58
C GLY A 246 11.82 -14.76 -14.68
N LYS A 247 12.48 -13.87 -15.43
CA LYS A 247 13.92 -13.98 -15.78
C LYS A 247 14.86 -13.56 -14.65
N TYR A 248 14.51 -12.52 -13.90
CA TYR A 248 15.40 -11.95 -12.88
C TYR A 248 14.69 -11.83 -11.54
N TYR A 249 15.47 -11.81 -10.47
CA TYR A 249 15.01 -11.35 -9.16
C TYR A 249 15.25 -9.85 -9.01
N ILE A 250 14.34 -9.16 -8.34
CA ILE A 250 14.44 -7.72 -8.08
C ILE A 250 15.19 -7.51 -6.78
N CYS A 251 16.44 -7.07 -6.82
CA CYS A 251 17.27 -6.84 -5.63
C CYS A 251 17.29 -5.38 -5.15
N GLY A 252 16.48 -4.52 -5.77
CA GLY A 252 16.39 -3.10 -5.45
C GLY A 252 15.59 -2.31 -6.48
N VAL A 253 15.63 -0.99 -6.33
CA VAL A 253 15.05 -0.01 -7.24
C VAL A 253 16.19 0.81 -7.82
N SER A 254 16.25 0.88 -9.14
CA SER A 254 17.26 1.64 -9.85
C SER A 254 16.63 2.77 -10.63
N ILE A 255 17.30 3.91 -10.63
CA ILE A 255 16.86 5.10 -11.35
C ILE A 255 17.83 5.34 -12.48
N ALA A 256 17.34 5.37 -13.71
CA ALA A 256 18.12 5.70 -14.89
C ALA A 256 17.80 7.12 -15.37
N LYS A 257 18.81 7.79 -15.93
CA LYS A 257 18.65 9.07 -16.64
C LYS A 257 18.11 8.83 -18.06
N ALA A 258 17.36 9.80 -18.57
CA ALA A 258 16.96 9.90 -19.97
C ALA A 258 17.18 11.33 -20.48
N THR A 259 17.14 11.54 -21.79
CA THR A 259 17.27 12.89 -22.40
C THR A 259 15.94 13.44 -22.92
N SER A 260 14.91 12.60 -23.02
CA SER A 260 13.54 13.01 -23.34
C SER A 260 12.53 12.05 -22.71
N ALA A 261 11.24 12.33 -22.88
CA ALA A 261 10.13 11.45 -22.47
C ALA A 261 10.12 10.09 -23.21
N ASP A 262 10.79 10.01 -24.36
CA ASP A 262 10.88 8.80 -25.17
C ASP A 262 11.78 7.75 -24.49
N ASN A 263 11.26 6.52 -24.40
CA ASN A 263 11.96 5.39 -23.80
C ASN A 263 13.26 5.02 -24.56
N SER A 264 13.37 5.38 -25.84
CA SER A 264 14.59 5.16 -26.64
C SER A 264 15.81 5.90 -26.07
N THR A 265 15.58 6.93 -25.25
CA THR A 265 16.63 7.78 -24.66
C THR A 265 17.07 7.34 -23.26
N ILE A 266 16.47 6.28 -22.71
CA ILE A 266 16.83 5.77 -21.38
C ILE A 266 18.26 5.22 -21.42
N SER A 267 19.08 5.74 -20.50
CA SER A 267 20.47 5.30 -20.33
C SER A 267 20.54 3.79 -20.08
N GLY A 268 21.55 3.14 -20.64
CA GLY A 268 21.90 1.74 -20.30
C GLY A 268 22.64 1.59 -18.97
N SER A 269 22.61 2.61 -18.13
CA SER A 269 23.26 2.63 -16.82
C SER A 269 22.38 3.36 -15.81
N TYR A 270 22.57 3.01 -14.55
CA TYR A 270 21.86 3.60 -13.43
C TYR A 270 22.56 4.86 -12.95
N ASP A 271 21.77 5.82 -12.48
CA ASP A 271 22.26 7.01 -11.80
C ASP A 271 22.24 6.85 -10.28
N VAL A 272 21.15 6.27 -9.76
CA VAL A 272 20.95 5.98 -8.33
C VAL A 272 20.38 4.58 -8.19
N VAL A 273 20.84 3.81 -7.20
CA VAL A 273 20.27 2.51 -6.85
C VAL A 273 19.99 2.46 -5.36
N TYR A 274 18.76 2.10 -5.00
CA TYR A 274 18.37 1.68 -3.66
C TYR A 274 18.36 0.14 -3.65
N GLN A 275 19.33 -0.50 -3.02
CA GLN A 275 19.47 -1.96 -2.95
C GLN A 275 18.89 -2.50 -1.64
N ALA A 276 18.33 -3.71 -1.70
CA ALA A 276 17.56 -4.33 -0.61
C ALA A 276 18.39 -5.03 0.47
N ASN A 277 19.59 -4.52 0.77
CA ASN A 277 20.47 -4.93 1.87
C ASN A 277 20.84 -3.72 2.72
N TYR A 278 19.87 -3.13 3.41
CA TYR A 278 20.16 -2.10 4.41
C TYR A 278 21.26 -2.58 5.36
N ASN A 279 22.27 -1.72 5.55
CA ASN A 279 23.45 -1.98 6.36
C ASN A 279 24.22 -3.27 6.01
N GLY A 280 24.12 -3.73 4.75
CA GLY A 280 24.74 -4.99 4.32
C GLY A 280 24.09 -6.25 4.92
N SER A 281 22.94 -6.13 5.58
CA SER A 281 22.28 -7.23 6.26
C SER A 281 21.32 -7.99 5.34
N ASN A 282 21.42 -9.32 5.38
CA ASN A 282 20.51 -10.20 4.66
C ASN A 282 19.08 -10.16 5.23
N GLY A 283 18.91 -9.84 6.51
CA GLY A 283 17.61 -9.90 7.19
C GLY A 283 16.91 -8.55 7.37
N GLU A 284 17.67 -7.44 7.43
CA GLU A 284 17.07 -6.11 7.54
C GLU A 284 16.33 -5.73 6.26
N SER A 285 16.90 -6.10 5.12
CA SER A 285 16.32 -5.96 3.79
C SER A 285 16.10 -4.50 3.33
N MET A 286 15.06 -4.24 2.51
CA MET A 286 14.58 -2.89 2.20
C MET A 286 13.25 -2.66 2.90
N TYR A 287 13.05 -1.50 3.51
CA TYR A 287 11.76 -1.19 4.12
C TYR A 287 11.48 0.30 4.24
N PHE A 288 10.20 0.64 4.32
CA PHE A 288 9.72 1.96 4.75
C PHE A 288 9.22 1.88 6.19
N ALA A 289 9.45 2.93 6.97
CA ALA A 289 8.87 3.07 8.31
C ALA A 289 8.36 4.49 8.59
N ARG A 290 7.35 4.60 9.48
CA ARG A 290 6.75 5.86 9.97
C ARG A 290 6.34 5.78 11.44
#